data_AF-A0A961DEC3-F1
#
_entry.id   AF-A0A961DEC3-F1
#
_cell.length_a   1.000
_cell.length_b   1.000
_cell.length_c   1.000
_cell.angle_alpha   90.00
_cell.angle_beta   90.00
_cell.angle_gamma   90.00
#
_symmetry.space_group_name_H-M   'P 1'
#
loop_
_entity.id
_entity.type
_entity.pdbx_description
1 polymer ?
#
loop_
_entity_poly.entity_id
_entity_poly.type
_entity_poly.pdbx_seq_one_letter_code
_entity_poly.pdbx_strand_id
1 'polypeptide(L)'
;MMHVTRALFAGALLAATAVVVAGPAELVLANLGPGKLSLYLDPLSVLMLGLVTFLGMIVSRYSFNYLAGDPGQARFSRWLVLTLASVSTLVISSNLLMFALAWVATSLSLHKLLLFYPERVGAVLAAKKKFIVSRIGDVCLLAALLLVWQVFGTWDFQAIFAASTQHQGEPAISWICGLLVAVALIKSAQFPFHSWLPDTLETPTPVSALMHAGIINAGGFLVVRLSPLIAQSPGSLNALALVGAFTALFASVIMMTQTSIKKSLAWSTVAQMGFMMLQCGLGAFALAMLHIVAHSLYKAHAFLSSGSIVNIAKSAWVPTGRPAAHPLIVLSSLGVAVAVGCGMGALFGLQVSSDLGHLMLVAVFVMALAHMLWTLWSSSMVQKLLLWGLLITTAATAVCFGLHSGSEHLLAGVLPEYAPARSGVEYAVMAVVGLLFLAVLIFQSQLPLWATRPAFARFYVHASNGFYLGTLFGRLVQKKLSA
;
A
#
# COMPACT_ATOMS: atom_id res chain seq x y z
N MET A 1 -25.34 -1.30 13.31
CA MET A 1 -24.03 -1.41 12.60
C MET A 1 -24.21 -1.75 11.12
N MET A 2 -24.76 -2.91 10.75
CA MET A 2 -24.86 -3.32 9.33
C MET A 2 -25.66 -2.36 8.44
N HIS A 3 -26.80 -1.85 8.92
CA HIS A 3 -27.57 -0.84 8.19
C HIS A 3 -26.79 0.45 7.97
N VAL A 4 -26.05 0.91 8.99
CA VAL A 4 -25.20 2.11 8.91
C VAL A 4 -24.13 1.94 7.84
N THR A 5 -23.38 0.82 7.84
CA THR A 5 -22.32 0.61 6.84
C THR A 5 -22.85 0.45 5.42
N ARG A 6 -24.06 -0.11 5.24
CA ARG A 6 -24.72 -0.17 3.93
C ARG A 6 -25.15 1.21 3.45
N ALA A 7 -25.75 2.01 4.33
CA ALA A 7 -26.15 3.38 4.04
C ALA A 7 -24.94 4.25 3.69
N LEU A 8 -23.82 4.12 4.41
CA LEU A 8 -22.57 4.83 4.10
C LEU A 8 -22.00 4.46 2.73
N PHE A 9 -22.02 3.18 2.36
CA PHE A 9 -21.57 2.76 1.02
C PHE A 9 -22.50 3.28 -0.08
N ALA A 10 -23.82 3.20 0.12
CA ALA A 10 -24.78 3.78 -0.83
C ALA A 10 -24.57 5.31 -0.97
N GLY A 11 -24.36 6.01 0.14
CA GLY A 11 -24.03 7.44 0.14
C GLY A 11 -22.72 7.74 -0.59
N ALA A 12 -21.69 6.90 -0.43
CA ALA A 12 -20.43 7.05 -1.17
C ALA A 12 -20.61 6.84 -2.68
N LEU A 13 -21.45 5.90 -3.10
CA LEU A 13 -21.78 5.71 -4.52
C LEU A 13 -22.54 6.91 -5.08
N LEU A 14 -23.51 7.45 -4.32
CA LEU A 14 -24.22 8.67 -4.71
C LEU A 14 -23.27 9.87 -4.82
N ALA A 15 -22.36 10.04 -3.86
CA ALA A 15 -21.32 11.06 -3.92
C ALA A 15 -20.42 10.89 -5.14
N ALA A 16 -20.02 9.65 -5.48
CA ALA A 16 -19.24 9.36 -6.67
C ALA A 16 -20.00 9.75 -7.95
N THR A 17 -21.30 9.39 -8.06
CA THR A 17 -22.12 9.80 -9.20
C THR A 17 -22.27 11.32 -9.29
N ALA A 18 -22.45 12.00 -8.15
CA ALA A 18 -22.55 13.44 -8.11
C ALA A 18 -21.26 14.12 -8.58
N VAL A 19 -20.10 13.63 -8.15
CA VAL A 19 -18.79 14.17 -8.58
C VAL A 19 -18.54 13.92 -10.07
N VAL A 20 -18.95 12.78 -10.61
CA VAL A 20 -18.82 12.50 -12.05
C VAL A 20 -19.71 13.42 -12.89
N VAL A 21 -20.91 13.75 -12.40
CA VAL A 21 -21.89 14.56 -13.15
C VAL A 21 -21.67 16.07 -12.98
N ALA A 22 -21.39 16.52 -11.74
CA ALA A 22 -21.36 17.93 -11.37
C ALA A 22 -19.94 18.47 -11.08
N GLY A 23 -18.93 17.60 -11.05
CA GLY A 23 -17.56 17.95 -10.69
C GLY A 23 -17.30 17.98 -9.17
N PRO A 24 -16.11 18.45 -8.76
CA PRO A 24 -15.75 18.55 -7.35
C PRO A 24 -16.67 19.47 -6.56
N ALA A 25 -16.94 19.12 -5.30
CA ALA A 25 -17.82 19.89 -4.42
C ALA A 25 -17.20 20.05 -3.03
N GLU A 26 -17.42 21.21 -2.42
CA GLU A 26 -17.07 21.48 -1.02
C GLU A 26 -18.32 21.81 -0.21
N LEU A 27 -18.49 21.14 0.93
CA LEU A 27 -19.52 21.44 1.92
C LEU A 27 -18.87 22.01 3.18
N VAL A 28 -19.13 23.29 3.47
CA VAL A 28 -18.65 23.94 4.70
C VAL A 28 -19.63 23.68 5.84
N LEU A 29 -19.19 22.96 6.86
CA LEU A 29 -19.98 22.64 8.05
C LEU A 29 -19.86 23.74 9.12
N ALA A 30 -18.66 24.26 9.32
CA ALA A 30 -18.40 25.36 10.24
C ALA A 30 -17.18 26.18 9.79
N ASN A 31 -17.33 27.51 9.80
CA ASN A 31 -16.24 28.42 9.46
C ASN A 31 -15.49 28.86 10.73
N LEU A 32 -14.49 28.07 11.13
CA LEU A 32 -13.63 28.33 12.29
C LEU A 32 -12.34 29.07 11.89
N GLY A 33 -12.44 29.97 10.91
CA GLY A 33 -11.30 30.67 10.31
C GLY A 33 -10.34 29.68 9.62
N PRO A 34 -9.03 29.69 9.95
CA PRO A 34 -8.06 28.83 9.29
C PRO A 34 -8.26 27.33 9.54
N GLY A 35 -8.99 26.98 10.61
CA GLY A 35 -9.41 25.61 10.91
C GLY A 35 -10.80 25.25 10.39
N LYS A 36 -11.21 25.76 9.21
CA LYS A 36 -12.55 25.51 8.66
C LYS A 36 -12.89 24.01 8.68
N LEU A 37 -14.09 23.67 9.14
CA LEU A 37 -14.60 22.31 9.10
C LEU A 37 -15.39 22.17 7.80
N SER A 38 -14.76 21.64 6.76
CA SER A 38 -15.42 21.42 5.48
C SER A 38 -15.08 20.06 4.89
N LEU A 39 -16.06 19.48 4.18
CA LEU A 39 -15.94 18.23 3.48
C LEU A 39 -15.69 18.52 2.01
N TYR A 40 -14.65 17.94 1.44
CA TYR A 40 -14.31 18.10 0.03
C TYR A 40 -14.44 16.78 -0.69
N LEU A 41 -15.18 16.78 -1.79
CA LEU A 41 -15.45 15.63 -2.63
C LEU A 41 -14.93 15.92 -4.03
N ASP A 42 -13.95 15.14 -4.47
CA ASP A 42 -13.39 15.14 -5.81
C ASP A 42 -13.18 13.67 -6.26
N PRO A 43 -12.75 13.41 -7.51
CA PRO A 43 -12.54 12.05 -8.01
C PRO A 43 -11.68 11.18 -7.09
N LEU A 44 -10.63 11.75 -6.50
CA LEU A 44 -9.75 11.06 -5.56
C LEU A 44 -10.47 10.67 -4.26
N SER A 45 -11.22 11.61 -3.69
CA SER A 45 -11.94 11.43 -2.42
C SER A 45 -13.09 10.43 -2.58
N VAL A 46 -13.87 10.49 -3.67
CA VAL A 46 -14.99 9.55 -3.88
C VAL A 46 -14.52 8.13 -4.17
N LEU A 47 -13.40 7.96 -4.89
CA LEU A 47 -12.80 6.65 -5.12
C LEU A 47 -12.34 6.02 -3.81
N MET A 48 -11.62 6.77 -2.98
CA MET A 48 -11.15 6.26 -1.69
C MET A 48 -12.29 6.10 -0.68
N LEU A 49 -13.31 6.99 -0.68
CA LEU A 49 -14.48 6.88 0.19
C LEU A 49 -15.32 5.65 -0.17
N GLY A 50 -15.53 5.40 -1.47
CA GLY A 50 -16.19 4.20 -1.96
C GLY A 50 -15.48 2.94 -1.51
N LEU A 51 -14.14 2.91 -1.61
CA LEU A 51 -13.32 1.80 -1.13
C LEU A 51 -13.43 1.57 0.38
N VAL A 52 -13.27 2.63 1.18
CA VAL A 52 -13.34 2.56 2.65
C VAL A 52 -14.71 2.10 3.12
N THR A 53 -15.79 2.63 2.54
CA THR A 53 -17.16 2.25 2.91
C THR A 53 -17.52 0.85 2.42
N PHE A 54 -17.03 0.42 1.25
CA PHE A 54 -17.16 -0.96 0.77
C PHE A 54 -16.49 -1.95 1.73
N LEU A 55 -15.21 -1.73 2.05
CA LEU A 55 -14.48 -2.56 3.01
C LEU A 55 -15.14 -2.51 4.39
N GLY A 56 -15.58 -1.33 4.83
CA GLY A 56 -16.31 -1.15 6.07
C GLY A 56 -17.56 -2.02 6.15
N MET A 57 -18.31 -2.13 5.06
CA MET A 57 -19.48 -3.01 4.97
C MET A 57 -19.10 -4.50 5.07
N ILE A 58 -18.10 -4.95 4.30
CA ILE A 58 -17.65 -6.35 4.30
C ILE A 58 -17.08 -6.74 5.66
N VAL A 59 -16.17 -5.94 6.21
CA VAL A 59 -15.55 -6.19 7.52
C VAL A 59 -16.58 -6.15 8.64
N SER A 60 -17.54 -5.22 8.61
CA SER A 60 -18.61 -5.17 9.62
C SER A 60 -19.50 -6.40 9.58
N ARG A 61 -19.89 -6.86 8.37
CA ARG A 61 -20.67 -8.10 8.21
C ARG A 61 -19.89 -9.32 8.71
N TYR A 62 -18.62 -9.44 8.33
CA TYR A 62 -17.76 -10.53 8.79
C TYR A 62 -17.60 -10.52 10.32
N SER A 63 -17.36 -9.33 10.90
CA SER A 63 -17.14 -9.16 12.35
C SER A 63 -18.36 -9.58 13.18
N PHE A 64 -19.57 -9.33 12.67
CA PHE A 64 -20.80 -9.72 13.34
C PHE A 64 -20.88 -11.24 13.52
N ASN A 65 -20.60 -12.00 12.46
CA ASN A 65 -20.58 -13.46 12.51
C ASN A 65 -19.38 -14.00 13.29
N TYR A 66 -18.20 -13.39 13.13
CA TYR A 66 -16.95 -13.81 13.77
C TYR A 66 -17.00 -13.69 15.31
N LEU A 67 -17.71 -12.69 15.83
CA LEU A 67 -17.85 -12.44 17.26
C LEU A 67 -19.23 -12.86 17.82
N ALA A 68 -19.96 -13.71 17.11
CA ALA A 68 -21.24 -14.21 17.60
C ALA A 68 -21.02 -15.01 18.91
N GLY A 69 -21.69 -14.58 19.98
CA GLY A 69 -21.52 -15.16 21.32
C GLY A 69 -20.36 -14.60 22.15
N ASP A 70 -19.54 -13.69 21.60
CA ASP A 70 -18.49 -13.01 22.35
C ASP A 70 -19.07 -11.82 23.16
N PRO A 71 -18.85 -11.73 24.48
CA PRO A 71 -19.39 -10.65 25.31
C PRO A 71 -18.85 -9.27 24.93
N GLY A 72 -17.69 -9.20 24.27
CA GLY A 72 -17.06 -7.98 23.79
C GLY A 72 -17.61 -7.44 22.47
N GLN A 73 -18.54 -8.14 21.80
CA GLN A 73 -19.02 -7.80 20.45
C GLN A 73 -19.50 -6.34 20.33
N ALA A 74 -20.31 -5.85 21.28
CA ALA A 74 -20.80 -4.47 21.25
C ALA A 74 -19.67 -3.42 21.42
N ARG A 75 -18.66 -3.72 22.23
CA ARG A 75 -17.45 -2.88 22.37
C ARG A 75 -16.66 -2.86 21.07
N PHE A 76 -16.48 -4.01 20.43
CA PHE A 76 -15.81 -4.11 19.13
C PHE A 76 -16.51 -3.27 18.07
N SER A 77 -17.83 -3.42 17.92
CA SER A 77 -18.63 -2.69 16.93
C SER A 77 -18.53 -1.16 17.08
N ARG A 78 -18.51 -0.64 18.31
CA ARG A 78 -18.35 0.81 18.55
C ARG A 78 -17.00 1.32 18.04
N TRP A 79 -15.91 0.63 18.39
CA TRP A 79 -14.57 1.02 17.94
C TRP A 79 -14.38 0.82 16.43
N LEU A 80 -15.01 -0.20 15.84
CA LEU A 80 -14.99 -0.42 14.40
C LEU A 80 -15.66 0.74 13.66
N VAL A 81 -16.89 1.12 14.07
CA VAL A 81 -17.61 2.24 13.45
C VAL A 81 -16.85 3.55 13.63
N LEU A 82 -16.29 3.83 14.82
CA LEU A 82 -15.48 5.02 15.05
C LEU A 82 -14.24 5.05 14.16
N THR A 83 -13.59 3.90 13.96
CA THR A 83 -12.42 3.79 13.07
C THR A 83 -12.81 4.06 11.63
N LEU A 84 -13.90 3.46 11.15
CA LEU A 84 -14.41 3.68 9.79
C LEU A 84 -14.80 5.14 9.58
N ALA A 85 -15.51 5.75 10.53
CA ALA A 85 -15.88 7.17 10.48
C ALA A 85 -14.63 8.07 10.45
N SER A 86 -13.61 7.76 11.25
CA SER A 86 -12.36 8.53 11.28
C SER A 86 -11.60 8.45 9.95
N VAL A 87 -11.51 7.25 9.35
CA VAL A 87 -10.88 7.07 8.04
C VAL A 87 -11.68 7.76 6.94
N SER A 88 -13.01 7.65 6.94
CA SER A 88 -13.86 8.36 5.98
C SER A 88 -13.69 9.88 6.10
N THR A 89 -13.61 10.40 7.32
CA THR A 89 -13.37 11.83 7.60
C THR A 89 -12.02 12.29 7.06
N LEU A 90 -10.97 11.50 7.27
CA LEU A 90 -9.63 11.74 6.72
C LEU A 90 -9.67 11.86 5.19
N VAL A 91 -10.40 10.97 4.52
CA VAL A 91 -10.50 10.93 3.05
C VAL A 91 -11.19 12.17 2.48
N ILE A 92 -12.28 12.61 3.11
CA ILE A 92 -13.08 13.75 2.62
C ILE A 92 -12.67 15.09 3.24
N SER A 93 -11.52 15.15 3.92
CA SER A 93 -11.03 16.39 4.53
C SER A 93 -10.66 17.42 3.46
N SER A 94 -11.07 18.67 3.64
CA SER A 94 -10.71 19.79 2.76
C SER A 94 -9.36 20.42 3.08
N ASN A 95 -8.85 20.20 4.29
CA ASN A 95 -7.66 20.85 4.82
C ASN A 95 -6.80 19.89 5.66
N LEU A 96 -5.52 20.23 5.78
CA LEU A 96 -4.51 19.41 6.44
C LEU A 96 -4.75 19.24 7.95
N LEU A 97 -5.35 20.23 8.63
CA LEU A 97 -5.66 20.12 10.06
C LEU A 97 -6.74 19.07 10.33
N MET A 98 -7.86 19.14 9.63
CA MET A 98 -8.93 18.15 9.73
C MET A 98 -8.41 16.75 9.37
N PHE A 99 -7.59 16.66 8.31
CA PHE A 99 -6.93 15.42 7.92
C PHE A 99 -6.07 14.86 9.06
N ALA A 100 -5.24 15.70 9.70
CA ALA A 100 -4.37 15.29 10.80
C ALA A 100 -5.14 14.83 12.05
N LEU A 101 -6.22 15.55 12.41
CA LEU A 101 -7.10 15.15 13.51
C LEU A 101 -7.76 13.80 13.24
N ALA A 102 -8.28 13.59 12.03
CA ALA A 102 -8.88 12.33 11.62
C ALA A 102 -7.86 11.17 11.56
N TRP A 103 -6.61 11.47 11.20
CA TRP A 103 -5.49 10.52 11.24
C TRP A 103 -5.16 10.05 12.66
N VAL A 104 -5.08 10.99 13.60
CA VAL A 104 -4.85 10.68 15.01
C VAL A 104 -6.03 9.89 15.58
N ALA A 105 -7.26 10.29 15.29
CA ALA A 105 -8.48 9.60 15.70
C ALA A 105 -8.50 8.15 15.19
N THR A 106 -8.20 7.93 13.90
CA THR A 106 -8.07 6.60 13.29
C THR A 106 -7.04 5.75 14.03
N SER A 107 -5.88 6.32 14.38
CA SER A 107 -4.84 5.58 15.09
C SER A 107 -5.26 5.18 16.51
N LEU A 108 -5.95 6.08 17.22
CA LEU A 108 -6.44 5.86 18.59
C LEU A 108 -7.58 4.84 18.64
N SER A 109 -8.55 4.93 17.73
CA SER A 109 -9.65 3.97 17.64
C SER A 109 -9.16 2.59 17.22
N LEU A 110 -8.21 2.50 16.28
CA LEU A 110 -7.56 1.25 15.91
C LEU A 110 -6.82 0.63 17.10
N HIS A 111 -6.16 1.44 17.94
CA HIS A 111 -5.47 0.93 19.13
C HIS A 111 -6.41 0.19 20.07
N LYS A 112 -7.66 0.65 20.21
CA LYS A 112 -8.68 -0.05 21.00
C LYS A 112 -9.14 -1.36 20.36
N LEU A 113 -9.16 -1.45 19.03
CA LEU A 113 -9.43 -2.70 18.31
C LEU A 113 -8.28 -3.70 18.44
N LEU A 114 -7.03 -3.23 18.45
CA LEU A 114 -5.85 -4.07 18.66
C LEU A 114 -5.87 -4.70 20.07
N LEU A 115 -6.34 -3.97 21.07
CA LEU A 115 -6.46 -4.42 22.46
C LEU A 115 -7.80 -5.09 22.78
N PHE A 116 -8.45 -5.72 21.80
CA PHE A 116 -9.73 -6.40 22.02
C PHE A 116 -9.62 -7.54 23.06
N TYR A 117 -8.51 -8.29 22.99
CA TYR A 117 -8.12 -9.38 23.92
C TYR A 117 -6.92 -8.92 24.77
N PRO A 118 -7.11 -8.06 25.79
CA PRO A 118 -6.03 -7.47 26.57
C PRO A 118 -5.23 -8.48 27.41
N GLU A 119 -5.80 -9.66 27.67
CA GLU A 119 -5.15 -10.77 28.39
C GLU A 119 -4.01 -11.41 27.58
N ARG A 120 -3.96 -11.19 26.26
CA ARG A 120 -2.89 -11.69 25.39
C ARG A 120 -1.68 -10.76 25.46
N VAL A 121 -0.61 -11.23 26.10
CA VAL A 121 0.63 -10.46 26.27
C VAL A 121 1.21 -10.02 24.92
N GLY A 122 1.17 -10.88 23.90
CA GLY A 122 1.65 -10.54 22.55
C GLY A 122 0.86 -9.40 21.92
N ALA A 123 -0.47 -9.43 22.00
CA ALA A 123 -1.34 -8.35 21.54
C ALA A 123 -1.02 -7.00 22.23
N VAL A 124 -0.79 -7.02 23.54
CA VAL A 124 -0.42 -5.81 24.30
C VAL A 124 0.94 -5.25 23.84
N LEU A 125 1.95 -6.12 23.70
CA LEU A 125 3.28 -5.71 23.24
C LEU A 125 3.24 -5.16 21.81
N ALA A 126 2.53 -5.83 20.90
CA ALA A 126 2.35 -5.38 19.53
C ALA A 126 1.61 -4.03 19.46
N ALA A 127 0.52 -3.88 20.22
CA ALA A 127 -0.25 -2.64 20.28
C ALA A 127 0.58 -1.46 20.82
N LYS A 128 1.42 -1.70 21.84
CA LYS A 128 2.36 -0.70 22.39
C LYS A 128 3.40 -0.28 21.35
N LYS A 129 4.05 -1.25 20.70
CA LYS A 129 5.03 -0.99 19.64
C LYS A 129 4.42 -0.17 18.51
N LYS A 130 3.25 -0.58 18.01
CA LYS A 130 2.48 0.20 17.02
C LYS A 130 2.18 1.61 17.53
N PHE A 131 1.75 1.76 18.78
CA PHE A 131 1.41 3.06 19.33
C PHE A 131 2.61 4.01 19.32
N ILE A 132 3.77 3.58 19.82
CA ILE A 132 5.00 4.39 19.83
C ILE A 132 5.39 4.81 18.41
N VAL A 133 5.50 3.84 17.48
CA VAL A 133 5.86 4.15 16.08
C VAL A 133 4.85 5.11 15.45
N SER A 134 3.55 4.90 15.71
CA SER A 134 2.50 5.77 15.22
C SER A 134 2.63 7.20 15.76
N ARG A 135 2.97 7.38 17.04
CA ARG A 135 3.16 8.71 17.65
C ARG A 135 4.38 9.44 17.09
N ILE A 136 5.46 8.75 16.74
CA ILE A 136 6.59 9.37 16.02
C ILE A 136 6.10 9.97 14.69
N GLY A 137 5.30 9.22 13.93
CA GLY A 137 4.69 9.75 12.71
C GLY A 137 3.73 10.92 12.97
N ASP A 138 3.00 10.94 14.09
CA ASP A 138 2.13 12.06 14.43
C ASP A 138 2.93 13.33 14.77
N VAL A 139 4.10 13.20 15.39
CA VAL A 139 5.02 14.34 15.64
C VAL A 139 5.51 14.92 14.31
N CYS A 140 5.89 14.08 13.34
CA CYS A 140 6.25 14.56 12.00
C CYS A 140 5.09 15.27 11.30
N LEU A 141 3.86 14.77 11.45
CA LEU A 141 2.67 15.38 10.86
C LEU A 141 2.36 16.74 11.50
N LEU A 142 2.48 16.85 12.82
CA LEU A 142 2.31 18.13 13.53
C LEU A 142 3.39 19.14 13.14
N ALA A 143 4.63 18.71 13.00
CA ALA A 143 5.72 19.58 12.52
C ALA A 143 5.45 20.07 11.09
N ALA A 144 5.00 19.19 10.19
CA ALA A 144 4.61 19.58 8.83
C ALA A 144 3.45 20.59 8.85
N LEU A 145 2.45 20.37 9.70
CA LEU A 145 1.30 21.26 9.85
C LEU A 145 1.68 22.67 10.33
N LEU A 146 2.64 22.77 11.25
CA LEU A 146 3.18 24.06 11.72
C LEU A 146 3.98 24.77 10.62
N LEU A 147 4.83 24.06 9.89
CA LEU A 147 5.61 24.66 8.80
C LEU A 147 4.72 25.09 7.64
N VAL A 148 3.71 24.30 7.28
CA VAL A 148 2.71 24.69 6.27
C VAL A 148 2.00 25.98 6.69
N TRP A 149 1.63 26.11 7.97
CA TRP A 149 1.04 27.35 8.47
C TRP A 149 2.01 28.54 8.36
N GLN A 150 3.28 28.36 8.70
CA GLN A 150 4.28 29.44 8.64
C GLN A 150 4.56 29.91 7.21
N VAL A 151 4.54 29.01 6.23
CA VAL A 151 4.81 29.32 4.82
C VAL A 151 3.58 29.85 4.10
N PHE A 152 2.44 29.16 4.24
CA PHE A 152 1.25 29.44 3.44
C PHE A 152 0.16 30.24 4.17
N GLY A 153 0.21 30.33 5.50
CA GLY A 153 -0.83 30.99 6.30
C GLY A 153 -2.19 30.29 6.27
N THR A 154 -2.26 29.05 5.78
CA THR A 154 -3.50 28.26 5.64
C THR A 154 -3.20 26.76 5.69
N TRP A 155 -4.21 25.97 6.04
CA TRP A 155 -4.18 24.51 5.92
C TRP A 155 -5.06 23.99 4.77
N ASP A 156 -5.74 24.88 4.04
CA ASP A 156 -6.61 24.51 2.92
C ASP A 156 -5.79 23.90 1.78
N PHE A 157 -6.21 22.72 1.30
CA PHE A 157 -5.45 22.01 0.28
C PHE A 157 -5.37 22.79 -1.04
N GLN A 158 -6.46 23.40 -1.50
CA GLN A 158 -6.48 24.09 -2.79
C GLN A 158 -5.61 25.35 -2.75
N ALA A 159 -5.66 26.11 -1.66
CA ALA A 159 -4.80 27.27 -1.47
C ALA A 159 -3.31 26.88 -1.40
N ILE A 160 -2.97 25.80 -0.68
CA ILE A 160 -1.59 25.29 -0.61
C ILE A 160 -1.11 24.87 -1.99
N PHE A 161 -1.91 24.11 -2.75
CA PHE A 161 -1.51 23.63 -4.07
C PHE A 161 -1.30 24.78 -5.06
N ALA A 162 -2.19 25.78 -5.06
CA ALA A 162 -2.07 26.95 -5.92
C ALA A 162 -0.81 27.78 -5.62
N ALA A 163 -0.43 27.90 -4.34
CA ALA A 163 0.76 28.64 -3.93
C ALA A 163 2.07 27.82 -4.06
N SER A 164 2.00 26.49 -4.01
CA SER A 164 3.18 25.63 -3.90
C SER A 164 4.19 25.77 -5.05
N THR A 165 3.72 26.08 -6.26
CA THR A 165 4.58 26.27 -7.45
C THR A 165 5.44 27.52 -7.36
N GLN A 166 5.01 28.55 -6.63
CA GLN A 166 5.76 29.80 -6.44
C GLN A 166 6.95 29.64 -5.50
N HIS A 167 6.90 28.62 -4.63
CA HIS A 167 7.93 28.32 -3.63
C HIS A 167 8.83 27.15 -4.06
N GLN A 168 8.83 26.78 -5.35
CA GLN A 168 9.62 25.65 -5.84
C GLN A 168 11.12 25.90 -5.59
N GLY A 169 11.79 24.89 -5.02
CA GLY A 169 13.22 24.96 -4.70
C GLY A 169 13.54 25.63 -3.36
N GLU A 170 12.56 26.21 -2.66
CA GLU A 170 12.78 26.75 -1.33
C GLU A 170 13.08 25.63 -0.31
N PRO A 171 14.02 25.85 0.64
CA PRO A 171 14.32 24.88 1.69
C PRO A 171 13.09 24.51 2.53
N ALA A 172 12.18 25.46 2.76
CA ALA A 172 10.97 25.25 3.55
C ALA A 172 10.05 24.20 2.91
N ILE A 173 9.86 24.23 1.58
CA ILE A 173 9.09 23.22 0.84
C ILE A 173 9.74 21.84 0.96
N SER A 174 11.06 21.76 0.85
CA SER A 174 11.77 20.49 1.01
C SER A 174 11.60 19.89 2.41
N TRP A 175 11.61 20.71 3.46
CA TRP A 175 11.34 20.26 4.83
C TRP A 175 9.88 19.82 5.03
N ILE A 176 8.91 20.58 4.51
CA ILE A 176 7.49 20.21 4.56
C ILE A 176 7.27 18.85 3.88
N CYS A 177 7.74 18.71 2.63
CA CYS A 177 7.60 17.47 1.86
C CYS A 177 8.35 16.30 2.53
N GLY A 178 9.56 16.54 3.04
CA GLY A 178 10.33 15.52 3.76
C GLY A 178 9.63 15.02 5.03
N LEU A 179 8.99 15.91 5.80
CA LEU A 179 8.19 15.52 6.96
C LEU A 179 6.94 14.74 6.57
N LEU A 180 6.21 15.16 5.53
CA LEU A 180 5.03 14.44 5.02
C LEU A 180 5.41 13.04 4.50
N VAL A 181 6.53 12.93 3.79
CA VAL A 181 7.09 11.64 3.38
C VAL A 181 7.47 10.79 4.58
N ALA A 182 8.09 11.36 5.61
CA ALA A 182 8.39 10.64 6.84
C ALA A 182 7.12 10.10 7.52
N VAL A 183 6.03 10.88 7.55
CA VAL A 183 4.71 10.41 8.04
C VAL A 183 4.26 9.19 7.25
N ALA A 184 4.27 9.27 5.91
CA ALA A 184 3.85 8.18 5.03
C ALA A 184 4.69 6.90 5.24
N LEU A 185 6.02 7.04 5.27
CA LEU A 185 6.94 5.93 5.48
C LEU A 185 6.73 5.24 6.84
N ILE A 186 6.63 6.02 7.92
CA ILE A 186 6.44 5.49 9.28
C ILE A 186 5.08 4.77 9.40
N LYS A 187 4.01 5.38 8.87
CA LYS A 187 2.63 4.91 9.06
C LYS A 187 2.22 3.80 8.11
N SER A 188 2.89 3.65 6.97
CA SER A 188 2.70 2.52 6.04
C SER A 188 3.72 1.41 6.23
N ALA A 189 4.28 1.28 7.44
CA ALA A 189 5.18 0.19 7.82
C ALA A 189 6.38 0.03 6.88
N GLN A 190 7.01 1.13 6.49
CA GLN A 190 8.22 1.11 5.68
C GLN A 190 9.46 0.85 6.54
N PHE A 191 10.54 0.37 5.93
CA PHE A 191 11.80 0.21 6.64
C PHE A 191 12.30 1.56 7.21
N PRO A 192 12.83 1.62 8.45
CA PRO A 192 13.03 0.53 9.43
C PRO A 192 11.82 0.28 10.36
N PHE A 193 10.74 1.04 10.21
CA PHE A 193 9.55 0.99 11.07
C PHE A 193 8.56 -0.14 10.72
N HIS A 194 8.85 -0.98 9.73
CA HIS A 194 7.95 -2.04 9.24
C HIS A 194 7.45 -3.03 10.31
N SER A 195 8.25 -3.27 11.34
CA SER A 195 8.07 -4.41 12.24
C SER A 195 6.83 -4.31 13.14
N TRP A 196 6.19 -3.14 13.30
CA TRP A 196 4.94 -3.08 14.06
C TRP A 196 3.78 -3.79 13.36
N LEU A 197 3.78 -3.89 12.03
CA LEU A 197 2.64 -4.43 11.29
C LEU A 197 2.57 -5.97 11.40
N PRO A 198 3.64 -6.75 11.13
CA PRO A 198 3.60 -8.21 11.29
C PRO A 198 3.33 -8.69 12.73
N ASP A 199 3.65 -7.87 13.73
CA ASP A 199 3.44 -8.22 15.14
C ASP A 199 1.96 -8.15 15.58
N THR A 200 1.11 -7.43 14.83
CA THR A 200 -0.30 -7.21 15.20
C THR A 200 -1.25 -8.36 14.84
N LEU A 201 -0.72 -9.52 14.46
CA LEU A 201 -1.50 -10.68 13.97
C LEU A 201 -2.26 -11.45 15.06
N GLU A 202 -2.02 -11.18 16.34
CA GLU A 202 -2.78 -11.77 17.45
C GLU A 202 -4.20 -11.21 17.63
N THR A 203 -4.52 -10.16 16.87
CA THR A 203 -5.81 -9.48 16.90
C THR A 203 -6.91 -10.26 16.16
N PRO A 204 -8.20 -9.95 16.42
CA PRO A 204 -9.29 -10.55 15.67
C PRO A 204 -9.06 -10.42 14.15
N THR A 205 -9.30 -11.50 13.40
CA THR A 205 -9.15 -11.52 11.93
C THR A 205 -9.78 -10.32 11.21
N PRO A 206 -10.98 -9.80 11.56
CA PRO A 206 -11.51 -8.60 10.92
C PRO A 206 -10.67 -7.33 11.15
N VAL A 207 -9.96 -7.22 12.29
CA VAL A 207 -9.04 -6.10 12.55
C VAL A 207 -7.82 -6.21 11.66
N SER A 208 -7.25 -7.41 11.51
CA SER A 208 -6.15 -7.64 10.56
C SER A 208 -6.59 -7.31 9.13
N ALA A 209 -7.77 -7.75 8.69
CA ALA A 209 -8.30 -7.41 7.37
C ALA A 209 -8.42 -5.88 7.20
N LEU A 210 -9.03 -5.17 8.15
CA LEU A 210 -9.17 -3.70 8.10
C LEU A 210 -7.82 -2.99 8.07
N MET A 211 -6.85 -3.46 8.85
CA MET A 211 -5.53 -2.85 8.91
C MET A 211 -4.74 -3.03 7.63
N HIS A 212 -4.63 -4.27 7.17
CA HIS A 212 -3.78 -4.64 6.04
C HIS A 212 -4.39 -4.27 4.69
N ALA A 213 -5.71 -4.20 4.60
CA ALA A 213 -6.42 -3.81 3.39
C ALA A 213 -6.87 -2.35 3.37
N GLY A 214 -7.04 -1.70 4.53
CA GLY A 214 -7.60 -0.36 4.60
C GLY A 214 -6.62 0.66 5.20
N ILE A 215 -6.45 0.60 6.52
CA ILE A 215 -5.79 1.68 7.28
C ILE A 215 -4.34 1.89 6.86
N ILE A 216 -3.63 0.83 6.49
CA ILE A 216 -2.22 0.93 6.06
C ILE A 216 -2.04 1.79 4.79
N ASN A 217 -3.07 1.89 3.95
CA ASN A 217 -3.05 2.67 2.71
C ASN A 217 -3.12 4.17 2.97
N ALA A 218 -3.44 4.61 4.20
CA ALA A 218 -3.54 6.04 4.52
C ALA A 218 -2.22 6.79 4.21
N GLY A 219 -1.05 6.16 4.40
CA GLY A 219 0.24 6.76 4.01
C GLY A 219 0.38 6.97 2.51
N GLY A 220 -0.04 6.01 1.70
CA GLY A 220 -0.09 6.19 0.23
C GLY A 220 -1.08 7.26 -0.18
N PHE A 221 -2.27 7.25 0.42
CA PHE A 221 -3.30 8.26 0.18
C PHE A 221 -2.84 9.67 0.57
N LEU A 222 -2.11 9.83 1.68
CA LEU A 222 -1.50 11.12 2.07
C LEU A 222 -0.58 11.64 0.95
N VAL A 223 0.30 10.78 0.43
CA VAL A 223 1.24 11.15 -0.62
C VAL A 223 0.52 11.49 -1.93
N VAL A 224 -0.47 10.70 -2.33
CA VAL A 224 -1.28 10.96 -3.53
C VAL A 224 -2.09 12.25 -3.38
N ARG A 225 -2.74 12.46 -2.22
CA ARG A 225 -3.56 13.65 -1.94
C ARG A 225 -2.73 14.93 -1.93
N LEU A 226 -1.52 14.88 -1.37
CA LEU A 226 -0.58 16.00 -1.32
C LEU A 226 0.43 15.99 -2.47
N SER A 227 0.19 15.19 -3.52
CA SER A 227 1.11 15.08 -4.66
C SER A 227 1.40 16.42 -5.35
N PRO A 228 0.47 17.39 -5.49
CA PRO A 228 0.80 18.70 -6.06
C PRO A 228 1.90 19.45 -5.28
N LEU A 229 1.94 19.26 -3.95
CA LEU A 229 2.96 19.82 -3.06
C LEU A 229 4.23 18.96 -3.04
N ILE A 230 4.11 17.64 -2.90
CA ILE A 230 5.26 16.73 -2.80
C ILE A 230 6.08 16.71 -4.09
N ALA A 231 5.44 16.88 -5.25
CA ALA A 231 6.10 17.02 -6.55
C ALA A 231 7.10 18.19 -6.61
N GLN A 232 6.95 19.20 -5.75
CA GLN A 232 7.87 20.34 -5.68
C GLN A 232 9.21 19.99 -5.00
N SER A 233 9.37 18.79 -4.45
CA SER A 233 10.59 18.33 -3.78
C SER A 233 11.10 17.00 -4.36
N PRO A 234 11.97 17.04 -5.40
CA PRO A 234 12.55 15.83 -5.99
C PRO A 234 13.29 14.95 -4.98
N GLY A 235 13.94 15.55 -3.98
CA GLY A 235 14.61 14.81 -2.89
C GLY A 235 13.63 13.95 -2.08
N SER A 236 12.41 14.44 -1.84
CA SER A 236 11.37 13.71 -1.11
C SER A 236 10.82 12.53 -1.93
N LEU A 237 10.65 12.71 -3.24
CA LEU A 237 10.24 11.66 -4.16
C LEU A 237 11.31 10.57 -4.33
N ASN A 238 12.58 10.96 -4.45
CA ASN A 238 13.70 10.02 -4.47
C ASN A 238 13.78 9.19 -3.17
N ALA A 239 13.52 9.81 -2.01
CA ALA A 239 13.45 9.09 -0.74
C ALA A 239 12.31 8.05 -0.72
N LEU A 240 11.11 8.41 -1.23
CA LEU A 240 10.01 7.47 -1.40
C LEU A 240 10.38 6.30 -2.32
N ALA A 241 11.00 6.60 -3.46
CA ALA A 241 11.41 5.59 -4.43
C ALA A 241 12.42 4.59 -3.83
N LEU A 242 13.48 5.07 -3.20
CA LEU A 242 14.54 4.24 -2.64
C LEU A 242 14.06 3.42 -1.43
N VAL A 243 13.39 4.07 -0.46
CA VAL A 243 12.90 3.38 0.74
C VAL A 243 11.79 2.40 0.37
N GLY A 244 10.91 2.77 -0.56
CA GLY A 244 9.85 1.92 -1.08
C GLY A 244 10.38 0.68 -1.78
N ALA A 245 11.33 0.84 -2.72
CA ALA A 245 11.95 -0.28 -3.43
C ALA A 245 12.70 -1.22 -2.49
N PHE A 246 13.48 -0.67 -1.56
CA PHE A 246 14.18 -1.48 -0.56
C PHE A 246 13.19 -2.25 0.34
N THR A 247 12.14 -1.58 0.82
CA THR A 247 11.11 -2.21 1.65
C THR A 247 10.38 -3.32 0.89
N ALA A 248 10.03 -3.08 -0.39
CA ALA A 248 9.38 -4.06 -1.25
C ALA A 248 10.21 -5.34 -1.39
N LEU A 249 11.50 -5.19 -1.68
CA LEU A 249 12.45 -6.30 -1.80
C LEU A 249 12.61 -7.06 -0.48
N PHE A 250 12.97 -6.32 0.57
CA PHE A 250 13.22 -6.84 1.91
C PHE A 250 12.04 -7.67 2.43
N ALA A 251 10.83 -7.12 2.33
CA ALA A 251 9.63 -7.79 2.80
C ALA A 251 9.22 -8.97 1.90
N SER A 252 9.47 -8.92 0.59
CA SER A 252 9.18 -10.03 -0.33
C SER A 252 10.04 -11.26 -0.02
N VAL A 253 11.33 -11.07 0.28
CA VAL A 253 12.22 -12.15 0.71
C VAL A 253 11.70 -12.78 2.01
N ILE A 254 11.33 -11.97 2.99
CA ILE A 254 10.85 -12.47 4.28
C ILE A 254 9.51 -13.20 4.12
N MET A 255 8.57 -12.65 3.34
CA MET A 255 7.26 -13.23 3.02
C MET A 255 7.38 -14.69 2.55
N MET A 256 8.34 -14.97 1.66
CA MET A 256 8.55 -16.30 1.07
C MET A 256 9.08 -17.32 2.08
N THR A 257 9.67 -16.87 3.19
CA THR A 257 10.22 -17.74 4.24
C THR A 257 9.23 -18.01 5.38
N GLN A 258 8.08 -17.31 5.41
CA GLN A 258 7.09 -17.47 6.46
C GLN A 258 6.29 -18.76 6.32
N THR A 259 6.20 -19.53 7.41
CA THR A 259 5.40 -20.77 7.47
C THR A 259 3.93 -20.52 7.80
N SER A 260 3.61 -19.41 8.46
CA SER A 260 2.24 -19.02 8.77
C SER A 260 1.65 -18.18 7.64
N ILE A 261 0.47 -18.59 7.14
CA ILE A 261 -0.27 -17.86 6.10
C ILE A 261 -0.52 -16.41 6.53
N LYS A 262 -0.96 -16.17 7.77
CA LYS A 262 -1.20 -14.81 8.28
C LYS A 262 0.09 -13.97 8.32
N LYS A 263 1.21 -14.57 8.75
CA LYS A 263 2.52 -13.87 8.74
C LYS A 263 2.99 -13.55 7.33
N SER A 264 2.88 -14.51 6.41
CA SER A 264 3.19 -14.29 4.99
C SER A 264 2.29 -13.18 4.39
N LEU A 265 0.99 -13.18 4.71
CA LEU A 265 0.07 -12.12 4.31
C LEU A 265 0.41 -10.75 4.92
N ALA A 266 0.94 -10.70 6.14
CA ALA A 266 1.42 -9.45 6.73
C ALA A 266 2.68 -8.93 6.03
N TRP A 267 3.68 -9.78 5.81
CA TRP A 267 4.90 -9.40 5.11
C TRP A 267 4.66 -9.03 3.65
N SER A 268 3.75 -9.72 2.97
CA SER A 268 3.29 -9.30 1.64
C SER A 268 2.58 -7.95 1.66
N THR A 269 1.98 -7.54 2.79
CA THR A 269 1.44 -6.17 2.92
C THR A 269 2.57 -5.16 3.02
N VAL A 270 3.59 -5.41 3.84
CA VAL A 270 4.79 -4.56 3.90
C VAL A 270 5.44 -4.40 2.52
N ALA A 271 5.54 -5.51 1.76
CA ALA A 271 6.10 -5.49 0.42
C ALA A 271 5.29 -4.64 -0.56
N GLN A 272 3.96 -4.82 -0.58
CA GLN A 272 3.06 -4.06 -1.48
C GLN A 272 3.01 -2.57 -1.11
N MET A 273 3.05 -2.23 0.19
CA MET A 273 3.16 -0.83 0.60
C MET A 273 4.50 -0.23 0.19
N GLY A 274 5.59 -0.99 0.25
CA GLY A 274 6.88 -0.56 -0.33
C GLY A 274 6.80 -0.30 -1.82
N PHE A 275 6.14 -1.18 -2.57
CA PHE A 275 5.95 -1.00 -4.01
C PHE A 275 5.05 0.21 -4.33
N MET A 276 4.03 0.47 -3.52
CA MET A 276 3.20 1.69 -3.62
C MET A 276 4.01 2.96 -3.34
N MET A 277 4.88 2.96 -2.32
CA MET A 277 5.78 4.10 -2.07
C MET A 277 6.77 4.33 -3.21
N LEU A 278 7.25 3.25 -3.84
CA LEU A 278 8.04 3.34 -5.06
C LEU A 278 7.25 4.00 -6.20
N GLN A 279 6.00 3.58 -6.45
CA GLN A 279 5.14 4.20 -7.47
C GLN A 279 4.95 5.70 -7.22
N CYS A 280 4.65 6.09 -5.99
CA CYS A 280 4.55 7.49 -5.62
C CYS A 280 5.88 8.25 -5.83
N GLY A 281 7.02 7.64 -5.46
CA GLY A 281 8.34 8.23 -5.64
C GLY A 281 8.75 8.39 -7.11
N LEU A 282 8.22 7.56 -8.00
CA LEU A 282 8.37 7.70 -9.45
C LEU A 282 7.37 8.68 -10.08
N GLY A 283 6.49 9.30 -9.29
CA GLY A 283 5.45 10.21 -9.77
C GLY A 283 4.23 9.52 -10.38
N ALA A 284 4.15 8.18 -10.36
CA ALA A 284 3.04 7.40 -10.89
C ALA A 284 1.85 7.38 -9.91
N PHE A 285 1.33 8.56 -9.54
CA PHE A 285 0.31 8.72 -8.50
C PHE A 285 -1.02 8.05 -8.87
N ALA A 286 -1.43 8.11 -10.13
CA ALA A 286 -2.64 7.43 -10.60
C ALA A 286 -2.51 5.91 -10.46
N LEU A 287 -1.33 5.35 -10.80
CA LEU A 287 -1.05 3.93 -10.62
C LEU A 287 -0.99 3.55 -9.13
N ALA A 288 -0.44 4.40 -8.27
CA ALA A 288 -0.44 4.19 -6.83
C ALA A 288 -1.88 4.16 -6.26
N MET A 289 -2.77 5.01 -6.77
CA MET A 289 -4.19 4.99 -6.40
C MET A 289 -4.89 3.70 -6.87
N LEU A 290 -4.65 3.27 -8.11
CA LEU A 290 -5.13 1.98 -8.60
C LEU A 290 -4.61 0.81 -7.75
N HIS A 291 -3.34 0.86 -7.37
CA HIS A 291 -2.72 -0.12 -6.49
C HIS A 291 -3.42 -0.16 -5.13
N ILE A 292 -3.69 0.99 -4.48
CA ILE A 292 -4.45 1.04 -3.23
C ILE A 292 -5.79 0.28 -3.39
N VAL A 293 -6.55 0.51 -4.46
CA VAL A 293 -7.82 -0.19 -4.70
C VAL A 293 -7.60 -1.70 -4.84
N ALA A 294 -6.71 -2.11 -5.75
CA ALA A 294 -6.45 -3.53 -6.02
C ALA A 294 -5.93 -4.27 -4.78
N HIS A 295 -4.96 -3.70 -4.08
CA HIS A 295 -4.39 -4.24 -2.84
C HIS A 295 -5.44 -4.36 -1.74
N SER A 296 -6.29 -3.35 -1.58
CA SER A 296 -7.37 -3.36 -0.60
C SER A 296 -8.34 -4.51 -0.81
N LEU A 297 -8.82 -4.69 -2.04
CA LEU A 297 -9.75 -5.77 -2.37
C LEU A 297 -9.09 -7.15 -2.19
N TYR A 298 -7.88 -7.30 -2.71
CA TYR A 298 -7.12 -8.55 -2.62
C TYR A 298 -6.79 -8.92 -1.16
N LYS A 299 -6.28 -7.98 -0.36
CA LYS A 299 -5.92 -8.25 1.04
C LYS A 299 -7.12 -8.49 1.92
N ALA A 300 -8.22 -7.75 1.74
CA ALA A 300 -9.44 -8.00 2.49
C ALA A 300 -9.91 -9.43 2.24
N HIS A 301 -9.96 -9.85 0.97
CA HIS A 301 -10.29 -11.23 0.62
C HIS A 301 -9.32 -12.24 1.23
N ALA A 302 -8.01 -12.05 1.07
CA ALA A 302 -6.99 -12.99 1.54
C ALA A 302 -6.97 -13.16 3.07
N PHE A 303 -7.12 -12.07 3.84
CA PHE A 303 -7.17 -12.16 5.29
C PHE A 303 -8.46 -12.80 5.79
N LEU A 304 -9.62 -12.46 5.22
CA LEU A 304 -10.91 -13.03 5.64
C LEU A 304 -11.07 -14.49 5.22
N SER A 305 -10.44 -14.93 4.13
CA SER A 305 -10.40 -16.33 3.66
C SER A 305 -9.25 -17.15 4.23
N SER A 306 -8.31 -16.54 4.96
CA SER A 306 -7.11 -17.24 5.46
C SER A 306 -7.41 -18.50 6.27
N GLY A 307 -8.54 -18.55 6.99
CA GLY A 307 -9.00 -19.76 7.70
C GLY A 307 -9.39 -20.92 6.78
N SER A 308 -10.08 -20.68 5.66
CA SER A 308 -10.46 -21.74 4.72
C SER A 308 -9.26 -22.22 3.90
N ILE A 309 -8.32 -21.33 3.57
CA ILE A 309 -7.10 -21.68 2.84
C ILE A 309 -6.24 -22.68 3.61
N VAL A 310 -6.14 -22.56 4.94
CA VAL A 310 -5.42 -23.54 5.77
C VAL A 310 -6.04 -24.94 5.62
N ASN A 311 -7.37 -25.04 5.60
CA ASN A 311 -8.06 -26.32 5.44
C ASN A 311 -7.83 -26.90 4.05
N ILE A 312 -7.89 -26.08 3.00
CA ILE A 312 -7.60 -26.49 1.62
C ILE A 312 -6.15 -26.96 1.49
N ALA A 313 -5.18 -26.21 2.02
CA ALA A 313 -3.76 -26.55 1.95
C ALA A 313 -3.43 -27.87 2.65
N LYS A 314 -4.11 -28.19 3.77
CA LYS A 314 -3.98 -29.49 4.43
C LYS A 314 -4.51 -30.65 3.59
N SER A 315 -5.55 -30.41 2.78
CA SER A 315 -6.14 -31.40 1.89
C SER A 315 -5.46 -31.49 0.51
N ALA A 316 -4.66 -30.49 0.14
CA ALA A 316 -4.03 -30.43 -1.16
C ALA A 316 -2.75 -31.29 -1.18
N TRP A 317 -2.64 -32.15 -2.19
CA TRP A 317 -1.37 -32.81 -2.52
C TRP A 317 -0.39 -31.77 -3.08
N VAL A 318 0.80 -31.68 -2.48
CA VAL A 318 1.88 -30.82 -2.98
C VAL A 318 2.92 -31.70 -3.67
N PRO A 319 3.20 -31.50 -4.97
CA PRO A 319 4.27 -32.23 -5.65
C PRO A 319 5.62 -32.04 -4.94
N THR A 320 6.30 -33.13 -4.65
CA THR A 320 7.64 -33.15 -4.04
C THR A 320 8.70 -32.83 -5.09
N GLY A 321 8.81 -31.55 -5.45
CA GLY A 321 9.83 -31.04 -6.36
C GLY A 321 9.25 -30.54 -7.67
N ARG A 322 9.66 -29.33 -8.05
CA ARG A 322 9.55 -28.84 -9.43
C ARG A 322 10.90 -29.07 -10.08
N PRO A 323 11.00 -29.78 -11.21
CA PRO A 323 12.26 -29.84 -11.96
C PRO A 323 12.70 -28.41 -12.30
N ALA A 324 14.01 -28.16 -12.30
CA ALA A 324 14.54 -26.90 -12.77
C ALA A 324 14.04 -26.66 -14.20
N ALA A 325 13.39 -25.51 -14.44
CA ALA A 325 12.92 -25.20 -15.78
C ALA A 325 14.12 -25.07 -16.73
N HIS A 326 14.01 -25.69 -17.90
CA HIS A 326 15.03 -25.61 -18.93
C HIS A 326 15.28 -24.13 -19.31
N PRO A 327 16.53 -23.67 -19.53
CA PRO A 327 16.84 -22.26 -19.81
C PRO A 327 16.03 -21.65 -20.96
N LEU A 328 15.70 -22.44 -21.98
CA LEU A 328 14.84 -22.01 -23.10
C LEU A 328 13.43 -21.60 -22.66
N ILE A 329 12.86 -22.22 -21.62
CA ILE A 329 11.52 -21.87 -21.09
C ILE A 329 11.57 -20.52 -20.40
N VAL A 330 12.66 -20.27 -19.68
CA VAL A 330 12.90 -19.00 -19.00
C VAL A 330 13.00 -17.88 -20.04
N LEU A 331 13.85 -18.07 -21.05
CA LEU A 331 14.04 -17.11 -22.14
C LEU A 331 12.76 -16.90 -22.95
N SER A 332 11.99 -17.96 -23.26
CA SER A 332 10.73 -17.82 -23.99
C SER A 332 9.66 -17.10 -23.16
N SER A 333 9.55 -17.40 -21.87
CA SER A 333 8.61 -16.72 -20.96
C SER A 333 8.92 -15.23 -20.84
N LEU A 334 10.20 -14.86 -20.76
CA LEU A 334 10.64 -13.48 -20.75
C LEU A 334 10.37 -12.80 -22.10
N GLY A 335 10.71 -13.45 -23.21
CA GLY A 335 10.49 -12.91 -24.55
C GLY A 335 9.01 -12.64 -24.84
N VAL A 336 8.12 -13.56 -24.45
CA VAL A 336 6.67 -13.37 -24.59
C VAL A 336 6.16 -12.28 -23.65
N ALA A 337 6.61 -12.22 -22.40
CA ALA A 337 6.22 -11.16 -21.48
C ALA A 337 6.63 -9.77 -21.99
N VAL A 338 7.84 -9.63 -22.54
CA VAL A 338 8.32 -8.39 -23.17
C VAL A 338 7.48 -8.04 -24.39
N ALA A 339 7.23 -8.98 -25.29
CA ALA A 339 6.44 -8.75 -26.50
C ALA A 339 5.00 -8.29 -26.17
N VAL A 340 4.35 -8.97 -25.23
CA VAL A 340 2.99 -8.63 -24.78
C VAL A 340 2.96 -7.28 -24.05
N GLY A 341 3.91 -7.03 -23.15
CA GLY A 341 4.00 -5.78 -22.40
C GLY A 341 4.26 -4.57 -23.31
N CYS A 342 5.26 -4.66 -24.18
CA CYS A 342 5.57 -3.59 -25.14
C CYS A 342 4.46 -3.41 -26.18
N GLY A 343 3.88 -4.51 -26.68
CA GLY A 343 2.77 -4.45 -27.64
C GLY A 343 1.54 -3.77 -27.04
N MET A 344 1.17 -4.11 -25.80
CA MET A 344 0.05 -3.47 -25.12
C MET A 344 0.36 -2.02 -24.76
N GLY A 345 1.59 -1.71 -24.33
CA GLY A 345 2.03 -0.35 -24.10
C GLY A 345 1.88 0.53 -25.33
N ALA A 346 2.28 0.03 -26.51
CA ALA A 346 2.09 0.73 -27.76
C ALA A 346 0.60 0.94 -28.11
N LEU A 347 -0.26 -0.08 -27.89
CA LEU A 347 -1.70 0.01 -28.13
C LEU A 347 -2.39 1.07 -27.25
N PHE A 348 -1.94 1.22 -26.01
CA PHE A 348 -2.44 2.22 -25.07
C PHE A 348 -1.68 3.56 -25.16
N GLY A 349 -0.82 3.75 -26.16
CA GLY A 349 -0.17 5.03 -26.44
C GLY A 349 1.03 5.38 -25.56
N LEU A 350 1.61 4.42 -24.83
CA LEU A 350 2.83 4.66 -24.04
C LEU A 350 4.02 4.94 -24.95
N GLN A 351 4.56 6.16 -24.84
CA GLN A 351 5.78 6.56 -25.53
C GLN A 351 7.00 6.19 -24.67
N VAL A 352 7.83 5.29 -25.20
CA VAL A 352 9.03 4.75 -24.52
C VAL A 352 10.09 5.84 -24.24
N SER A 353 10.06 6.97 -24.94
CA SER A 353 11.12 7.99 -24.87
C SER A 353 10.86 9.15 -23.90
N SER A 354 9.62 9.34 -23.43
CA SER A 354 9.23 10.51 -22.64
C SER A 354 9.25 10.24 -21.13
N ASP A 355 8.82 9.06 -20.67
CA ASP A 355 8.65 8.76 -19.25
C ASP A 355 9.37 7.48 -18.79
N LEU A 356 10.58 7.68 -18.27
CA LEU A 356 11.43 6.66 -17.69
C LEU A 356 10.79 5.99 -16.46
N GLY A 357 10.04 6.72 -15.63
CA GLY A 357 9.39 6.18 -14.44
C GLY A 357 8.28 5.17 -14.79
N HIS A 358 7.46 5.49 -15.78
CA HIS A 358 6.45 4.57 -16.32
C HIS A 358 7.10 3.35 -16.99
N LEU A 359 8.16 3.55 -17.77
CA LEU A 359 8.94 2.44 -18.33
C LEU A 359 9.44 1.48 -17.26
N MET A 360 9.89 2.03 -16.13
CA MET A 360 10.39 1.22 -15.03
C MET A 360 9.30 0.33 -14.43
N LEU A 361 8.12 0.89 -14.23
CA LEU A 361 6.97 0.16 -13.71
C LEU A 361 6.48 -0.90 -14.71
N VAL A 362 6.52 -0.60 -16.01
CA VAL A 362 6.28 -1.57 -17.08
C VAL A 362 7.33 -2.69 -17.05
N ALA A 363 8.61 -2.38 -16.87
CA ALA A 363 9.67 -3.38 -16.76
C ALA A 363 9.45 -4.30 -15.55
N VAL A 364 9.09 -3.75 -14.39
CA VAL A 364 8.71 -4.54 -13.21
C VAL A 364 7.50 -5.42 -13.48
N PHE A 365 6.49 -4.89 -14.16
CA PHE A 365 5.30 -5.65 -14.55
C PHE A 365 5.64 -6.80 -15.52
N VAL A 366 6.48 -6.55 -16.53
CA VAL A 366 6.97 -7.56 -17.47
C VAL A 366 7.74 -8.66 -16.75
N MET A 367 8.59 -8.32 -15.76
CA MET A 367 9.27 -9.33 -14.94
C MET A 367 8.29 -10.20 -14.13
N ALA A 368 7.21 -9.61 -13.61
CA ALA A 368 6.16 -10.36 -12.93
C ALA A 368 5.39 -11.30 -13.88
N LEU A 369 5.07 -10.84 -15.10
CA LEU A 369 4.44 -11.66 -16.14
C LEU A 369 5.35 -12.82 -16.58
N ALA A 370 6.65 -12.55 -16.75
CA ALA A 370 7.64 -13.57 -17.07
C ALA A 370 7.68 -14.66 -15.99
N HIS A 371 7.65 -14.27 -14.71
CA HIS A 371 7.56 -15.23 -13.61
C HIS A 371 6.26 -16.06 -13.66
N MET A 372 5.11 -15.43 -13.92
CA MET A 372 3.83 -16.14 -14.06
C MET A 372 3.88 -17.16 -15.21
N LEU A 373 4.33 -16.75 -16.39
CA LEU A 373 4.49 -17.61 -17.57
C LEU A 373 5.45 -18.77 -17.30
N TRP A 374 6.58 -18.50 -16.65
CA TRP A 374 7.50 -19.55 -16.20
C TRP A 374 6.74 -20.56 -15.35
N THR A 375 6.05 -20.13 -14.29
CA THR A 375 5.39 -21.07 -13.36
C THR A 375 4.35 -21.94 -14.05
N LEU A 376 3.67 -21.43 -15.08
CA LEU A 376 2.73 -22.19 -15.89
C LEU A 376 3.45 -23.18 -16.82
N TRP A 377 4.40 -22.72 -17.61
CA TRP A 377 5.05 -23.53 -18.65
C TRP A 377 6.06 -24.55 -18.11
N SER A 378 6.65 -24.28 -16.95
CA SER A 378 7.53 -25.23 -16.26
C SER A 378 6.79 -26.46 -15.72
N SER A 379 5.46 -26.40 -15.59
CA SER A 379 4.65 -27.52 -15.07
C SER A 379 4.34 -28.58 -16.12
N SER A 380 4.18 -28.19 -17.39
CA SER A 380 3.89 -29.10 -18.51
C SER A 380 4.00 -28.36 -19.85
N MET A 381 4.67 -28.98 -20.83
CA MET A 381 4.85 -28.47 -22.20
C MET A 381 3.74 -28.89 -23.17
N VAL A 382 2.53 -29.15 -22.66
CA VAL A 382 1.37 -29.43 -23.50
C VAL A 382 0.93 -28.15 -24.21
N GLN A 383 0.74 -28.20 -25.53
CA GLN A 383 0.34 -27.04 -26.37
C GLN A 383 -0.85 -26.26 -25.80
N LYS A 384 -1.84 -26.97 -25.22
CA LYS A 384 -3.00 -26.36 -24.57
C LYS A 384 -2.59 -25.45 -23.40
N LEU A 385 -1.68 -25.88 -22.53
CA LEU A 385 -1.18 -25.07 -21.40
C LEU A 385 -0.34 -23.88 -21.87
N LEU A 386 0.43 -24.03 -22.96
CA LEU A 386 1.15 -22.92 -23.57
C LEU A 386 0.21 -21.82 -24.06
N LEU A 387 -0.84 -22.20 -24.81
CA LEU A 387 -1.87 -21.29 -25.31
C LEU A 387 -2.67 -20.62 -24.19
N TRP A 388 -3.05 -21.37 -23.15
CA TRP A 388 -3.72 -20.80 -21.98
C TRP A 388 -2.81 -19.81 -21.24
N GLY A 389 -1.53 -20.13 -21.07
CA GLY A 389 -0.57 -19.21 -20.44
C GLY A 389 -0.43 -17.91 -21.21
N LEU A 390 -0.35 -17.99 -22.55
CA LEU A 390 -0.35 -16.82 -23.42
C LEU A 390 -1.64 -16.00 -23.25
N LEU A 391 -2.82 -16.62 -23.40
CA LEU A 391 -4.12 -15.97 -23.31
C LEU A 391 -4.33 -15.26 -21.96
N ILE A 392 -4.01 -15.93 -20.85
CA ILE A 392 -4.13 -15.34 -19.52
C ILE A 392 -3.19 -14.14 -19.38
N THR A 393 -1.97 -14.24 -19.92
CA THR A 393 -0.98 -13.15 -19.87
C THR A 393 -1.40 -11.95 -20.69
N THR A 394 -1.87 -12.14 -21.93
CA THR A 394 -2.40 -11.04 -22.76
C THR A 394 -3.64 -10.42 -22.14
N ALA A 395 -4.58 -11.22 -21.65
CA ALA A 395 -5.80 -10.73 -21.01
C ALA A 395 -5.48 -9.93 -19.73
N ALA A 396 -4.61 -10.46 -18.85
CA ALA A 396 -4.19 -9.78 -17.64
C ALA A 396 -3.47 -8.46 -17.95
N THR A 397 -2.61 -8.45 -18.98
CA THR A 397 -1.93 -7.25 -19.45
C THR A 397 -2.91 -6.22 -19.99
N ALA A 398 -3.85 -6.62 -20.84
CA ALA A 398 -4.88 -5.73 -21.38
C ALA A 398 -5.73 -5.09 -20.26
N VAL A 399 -6.14 -5.88 -19.27
CA VAL A 399 -6.89 -5.38 -18.11
C VAL A 399 -6.05 -4.41 -17.28
N CYS A 400 -4.78 -4.71 -17.01
CA CYS A 400 -3.92 -3.83 -16.22
C CYS A 400 -3.69 -2.49 -16.91
N PHE A 401 -3.37 -2.49 -18.21
CA PHE A 401 -3.17 -1.27 -18.98
C PHE A 401 -4.48 -0.48 -19.14
N GLY A 402 -5.61 -1.16 -19.38
CA GLY A 402 -6.92 -0.53 -19.45
C GLY A 402 -7.33 0.14 -18.13
N LEU A 403 -7.12 -0.54 -16.99
CA LEU A 403 -7.38 0.04 -15.67
C LEU A 403 -6.44 1.21 -15.36
N HIS A 404 -5.17 1.12 -15.76
CA HIS A 404 -4.20 2.19 -15.58
C HIS A 404 -4.60 3.43 -16.38
N SER A 405 -4.84 3.28 -17.69
CA SER A 405 -5.30 4.37 -18.56
C SER A 405 -6.63 4.97 -18.08
N GLY A 406 -7.58 4.13 -17.65
CA GLY A 406 -8.82 4.61 -17.05
C GLY A 406 -8.61 5.38 -15.74
N SER A 407 -7.63 4.98 -14.92
CA SER A 407 -7.29 5.69 -13.68
C SER A 407 -6.62 7.03 -13.95
N GLU A 408 -5.75 7.11 -14.96
CA GLU A 408 -5.17 8.39 -15.40
C GLU A 408 -6.24 9.33 -15.92
N HIS A 409 -7.14 8.85 -16.78
CA HIS A 409 -8.23 9.67 -17.30
C HIS A 409 -9.16 10.17 -16.18
N LEU A 410 -9.49 9.32 -15.21
CA LEU A 410 -10.33 9.68 -14.07
C LEU A 410 -9.68 10.73 -13.16
N LEU A 411 -8.34 10.72 -13.05
CA LEU A 411 -7.59 11.51 -12.07
C LEU A 411 -6.78 12.66 -12.68
N ALA A 412 -6.79 12.85 -14.01
CA ALA A 412 -6.01 13.86 -14.72
C ALA A 412 -6.24 15.31 -14.23
N GLY A 413 -7.46 15.62 -13.75
CA GLY A 413 -7.79 16.95 -13.22
C GLY A 413 -7.39 17.18 -11.75
N VAL A 414 -6.89 16.17 -11.05
CA VAL A 414 -6.60 16.23 -9.60
C VAL A 414 -5.12 15.95 -9.32
N LEU A 415 -4.49 15.06 -10.08
CA LEU A 415 -3.11 14.65 -9.89
C LEU A 415 -2.19 15.42 -10.85
N PRO A 416 -1.00 15.86 -10.40
CA PRO A 416 -0.05 16.52 -11.26
C PRO A 416 0.57 15.51 -12.24
N GLU A 417 0.81 15.95 -13.47
CA GLU A 417 1.78 15.30 -14.34
C GLU A 417 3.18 15.57 -13.78
N TYR A 418 3.82 14.54 -13.23
CA TYR A 418 5.18 14.66 -12.71
C TYR A 418 6.17 14.04 -13.70
N ALA A 419 6.93 14.89 -14.39
CA ALA A 419 8.09 14.49 -15.15
C ALA A 419 9.36 14.80 -14.32
N PRO A 420 10.09 13.79 -13.82
CA PRO A 420 11.33 14.00 -13.10
C PRO A 420 12.35 14.80 -13.93
N ALA A 421 13.16 15.63 -13.26
CA ALA A 421 14.17 16.43 -13.93
C ALA A 421 15.40 15.56 -14.23
N ARG A 422 15.51 15.07 -15.47
CA ARG A 422 16.55 14.14 -15.99
C ARG A 422 17.96 14.40 -15.47
N SER A 423 18.22 13.97 -14.23
CA SER A 423 19.46 14.21 -13.49
C SER A 423 20.19 12.90 -13.29
N GLY A 424 21.51 12.94 -13.11
CA GLY A 424 22.30 11.73 -12.88
C GLY A 424 21.84 10.93 -11.66
N VAL A 425 21.29 11.61 -10.65
CA VAL A 425 20.73 10.98 -9.44
C VAL A 425 19.49 10.17 -9.77
N GLU A 426 18.57 10.69 -10.59
CA GLU A 426 17.35 9.97 -10.95
C GLU A 426 17.66 8.70 -11.78
N TYR A 427 18.56 8.79 -12.77
CA TYR A 427 19.01 7.61 -13.50
C TYR A 427 19.66 6.57 -12.59
N ALA A 428 20.45 7.00 -11.61
CA ALA A 428 21.06 6.10 -10.64
C ALA A 428 19.99 5.42 -9.75
N VAL A 429 19.02 6.17 -9.23
CA VAL A 429 17.89 5.63 -8.45
C VAL A 429 17.14 4.58 -9.28
N MET A 430 16.81 4.89 -10.52
CA MET A 430 16.15 3.97 -11.43
C MET A 430 16.97 2.71 -11.69
N ALA A 431 18.25 2.85 -12.03
CA ALA A 431 19.12 1.70 -12.25
C ALA A 431 19.17 0.79 -11.01
N VAL A 432 19.26 1.37 -9.81
CA VAL A 432 19.22 0.64 -8.54
C VAL A 432 17.90 -0.12 -8.39
N VAL A 433 16.76 0.54 -8.59
CA VAL A 433 15.44 -0.13 -8.51
C VAL A 433 15.36 -1.31 -9.50
N GLY A 434 15.93 -1.16 -10.70
CA GLY A 434 15.83 -2.16 -11.76
C GLY A 434 16.64 -3.40 -11.46
N LEU A 435 17.87 -3.17 -11.00
CA LEU A 435 18.76 -4.21 -10.50
C LEU A 435 18.14 -4.94 -9.30
N LEU A 436 17.47 -4.22 -8.39
CA LEU A 436 16.79 -4.83 -7.24
C LEU A 436 15.67 -5.77 -7.69
N PHE A 437 14.78 -5.35 -8.59
CA PHE A 437 13.69 -6.21 -9.05
C PHE A 437 14.17 -7.37 -9.94
N LEU A 438 15.22 -7.15 -10.73
CA LEU A 438 15.89 -8.24 -11.46
C LEU A 438 16.47 -9.28 -10.48
N ALA A 439 17.08 -8.83 -9.39
CA ALA A 439 17.58 -9.73 -8.34
C ALA A 439 16.43 -10.52 -7.67
N VAL A 440 15.25 -9.93 -7.48
CA VAL A 440 14.05 -10.66 -7.01
C VAL A 440 13.65 -11.75 -7.99
N LEU A 441 13.57 -11.43 -9.29
CA LEU A 441 13.20 -12.40 -10.32
C LEU A 441 14.17 -13.58 -10.34
N ILE A 442 15.47 -13.31 -10.27
CA ILE A 442 16.51 -14.35 -10.16
C ILE A 442 16.32 -15.15 -8.86
N PHE A 443 16.13 -14.47 -7.72
CA PHE A 443 15.93 -15.14 -6.44
C PHE A 443 14.71 -16.07 -6.43
N GLN A 444 13.56 -15.59 -6.91
CA GLN A 444 12.32 -16.37 -6.98
C GLN A 444 12.44 -17.56 -7.93
N SER A 445 13.13 -17.37 -9.04
CA SER A 445 13.30 -18.41 -10.05
C SER A 445 14.28 -19.50 -9.64
N GLN A 446 15.35 -19.14 -8.92
CA GLN A 446 16.39 -20.08 -8.46
C GLN A 446 16.08 -20.68 -7.08
N LEU A 447 15.09 -20.15 -6.35
CA LEU A 447 14.72 -20.61 -5.02
C LEU A 447 14.56 -22.14 -4.89
N PRO A 448 13.90 -22.86 -5.83
CA PRO A 448 13.75 -24.31 -5.71
C PRO A 448 15.09 -25.06 -5.70
N LEU A 449 16.09 -24.55 -6.43
CA LEU A 449 17.44 -25.11 -6.48
C LEU A 449 18.27 -24.71 -5.26
N TRP A 450 18.07 -23.49 -4.75
CA TRP A 450 18.81 -23.00 -3.58
C TRP A 450 18.28 -23.59 -2.28
N ALA A 451 17.01 -23.98 -2.21
CA ALA A 451 16.38 -24.54 -1.02
C ALA A 451 17.10 -25.78 -0.46
N THR A 452 17.79 -26.56 -1.29
CA THR A 452 18.55 -27.75 -0.87
C THR A 452 19.98 -27.44 -0.42
N ARG A 453 20.48 -26.20 -0.64
CA ARG A 453 21.85 -25.82 -0.30
C ARG A 453 21.97 -25.44 1.19
N PRO A 454 23.04 -25.85 1.89
CA PRO A 454 23.23 -25.53 3.31
C PRO A 454 23.36 -24.02 3.58
N ALA A 455 23.91 -23.26 2.63
CA ALA A 455 23.97 -21.80 2.73
C ALA A 455 22.57 -21.16 2.78
N PHE A 456 21.63 -21.68 2.00
CA PHE A 456 20.26 -21.19 2.00
C PHE A 456 19.51 -21.55 3.29
N ALA A 457 19.77 -22.73 3.87
CA ALA A 457 19.22 -23.08 5.18
C ALA A 457 19.63 -22.07 6.27
N ARG A 458 20.89 -21.61 6.27
CA ARG A 458 21.34 -20.54 7.18
C ARG A 458 20.61 -19.22 6.89
N PHE A 459 20.56 -18.81 5.61
CA PHE A 459 19.86 -17.60 5.19
C PHE A 459 18.37 -17.62 5.58
N TYR A 460 17.70 -18.76 5.39
CA TYR A 460 16.30 -18.98 5.73
C TYR A 460 16.02 -18.71 7.21
N VAL A 461 16.91 -19.11 8.12
CA VAL A 461 16.77 -18.82 9.55
C VAL A 461 16.79 -17.31 9.81
N HIS A 462 17.70 -16.56 9.18
CA HIS A 462 17.74 -15.10 9.34
C HIS A 462 16.52 -14.42 8.69
N ALA A 463 16.17 -14.80 7.47
CA ALA A 463 15.06 -14.23 6.72
C ALA A 463 13.70 -14.52 7.39
N SER A 464 13.47 -15.74 7.88
CA SER A 464 12.22 -16.11 8.58
C SER A 464 12.00 -15.31 9.86
N ASN A 465 13.08 -14.86 10.51
CA ASN A 465 13.06 -13.97 11.68
C ASN A 465 13.12 -12.47 11.31
N GLY A 466 12.93 -12.11 10.04
CA GLY A 466 12.98 -10.73 9.58
C GLY A 466 14.32 -10.03 9.85
N PHE A 467 15.41 -10.79 9.76
CA PHE A 467 16.78 -10.37 10.11
C PHE A 467 16.91 -9.79 11.52
N TYR A 468 16.01 -10.17 12.43
CA TYR A 468 15.98 -9.76 13.85
C TYR A 468 15.82 -8.25 14.09
N LEU A 469 15.56 -7.45 13.05
CA LEU A 469 15.39 -6.00 13.17
C LEU A 469 14.17 -5.64 14.03
N GLY A 470 13.09 -6.41 13.89
CA GLY A 470 11.91 -6.25 14.74
C GLY A 470 12.19 -6.53 16.22
N THR A 471 13.09 -7.47 16.51
CA THR A 471 13.52 -7.85 17.86
C THR A 471 14.38 -6.77 18.50
N LEU A 472 15.32 -6.20 17.72
CA LEU A 472 16.14 -5.07 18.19
C LEU A 472 15.26 -3.88 18.58
N PHE A 473 14.30 -3.52 17.72
CA PHE A 473 13.34 -2.47 18.03
C PHE A 473 12.46 -2.81 19.23
N GLY A 474 12.01 -4.07 19.33
CA GLY A 474 11.23 -4.57 20.47
C GLY A 474 11.96 -4.42 21.80
N ARG A 475 13.25 -4.74 21.85
CA ARG A 475 14.10 -4.58 23.05
C ARG A 475 14.23 -3.12 23.48
N LEU A 476 14.37 -2.19 22.53
CA LEU A 476 14.42 -0.75 22.83
C LEU A 476 13.11 -0.25 23.45
N VAL A 477 11.98 -0.76 22.96
CA VAL A 477 10.65 -0.43 23.50
C VAL A 477 10.43 -1.07 24.89
N GLN A 478 10.86 -2.31 25.10
CA GLN A 478 10.69 -3.01 26.38
C GLN A 478 11.62 -2.50 27.49
N LYS A 479 12.87 -2.11 27.18
CA LYS A 479 13.84 -1.64 28.18
C LYS A 479 13.41 -0.34 28.89
N LYS A 480 12.57 0.47 28.24
CA LYS A 480 11.94 1.68 28.83
C LYS A 480 10.72 1.40 29.70
N LEU A 481 10.32 0.14 29.86
CA LEU A 481 9.14 -0.28 30.63
C LEU A 481 9.49 -1.01 31.94
N SER A 482 10.74 -1.47 32.08
CA SER A 482 11.27 -2.09 33.31
C SER A 482 12.17 -1.15 34.14
N ALA A 483 12.37 0.07 33.65
CA ALA A 483 13.03 1.19 34.30
C ALA A 483 12.01 2.33 34.37
#